data_AF-A0A4Y2UG57-F1
#
_entry.id   AF-A0A4Y2UG57-F1
#
_cell.length_a   1.000
_cell.length_b   1.000
_cell.length_c   1.000
_cell.angle_alpha   90.00
_cell.angle_beta   90.00
_cell.angle_gamma   90.00
#
_symmetry.space_group_name_H-M   'P 1'
#
loop_
_entity.id
_entity.type
_entity.pdbx_description
1 polymer ?
#
loop_
_entity_poly.entity_id
_entity_poly.type
_entity_poly.pdbx_seq_one_letter_code
_entity_poly.pdbx_strand_id
1 'polypeptide(L)'
;MASGRKKRRTEEENREFNQDWTESFAFIYNRDGLQSCLICHEKLVHNKKSNLERHFITKHTQFAGKYPTGEARKKAVEELPKKTATVKFHANFKHLKDGFAERFEQFKINKSSLAFIVNPLNINTNEINIEPFGIDAESHQMQMDLKTKDLWSGKFTEFKSKLEELEVQKCMHIAQHK
;
A
#
# COMPACT_ATOMS: atom_id res chain seq x y z
N MET A 1 -13.45 -2.83 -72.02
CA MET A 1 -13.26 -2.13 -70.73
C MET A 1 -14.50 -2.42 -69.89
N ALA A 2 -14.51 -2.80 -68.61
CA ALA A 2 -13.50 -2.87 -67.56
C ALA A 2 -13.72 -4.15 -66.73
N SER A 3 -12.63 -4.85 -66.42
CA SER A 3 -12.61 -5.98 -65.49
C SER A 3 -12.74 -5.45 -64.07
N GLY A 4 -13.92 -5.62 -63.47
CA GLY A 4 -14.15 -5.31 -62.06
C GLY A 4 -13.34 -6.27 -61.20
N ARG A 5 -12.20 -5.80 -60.65
CA ARG A 5 -11.47 -6.49 -59.58
C ARG A 5 -12.43 -6.72 -58.41
N LYS A 6 -12.92 -7.96 -58.27
CA LYS A 6 -13.46 -8.45 -57.00
C LYS A 6 -12.39 -8.24 -55.94
N LYS A 7 -12.60 -7.28 -55.03
CA LYS A 7 -11.88 -7.23 -53.74
C LYS A 7 -12.04 -8.62 -53.13
N ARG A 8 -10.95 -9.37 -53.05
CA ARG A 8 -10.90 -10.60 -52.27
C ARG A 8 -11.36 -10.25 -50.85
N ARG A 9 -12.55 -10.71 -50.47
CA ARG A 9 -12.90 -10.92 -49.07
C ARG A 9 -12.05 -12.11 -48.65
N THR A 10 -10.92 -11.83 -47.99
CA THR A 10 -10.26 -12.88 -47.21
C THR A 10 -11.03 -12.95 -45.90
N GLU A 11 -12.00 -13.85 -45.91
CA GLU A 11 -12.81 -14.24 -44.76
C GLU A 11 -11.88 -14.82 -43.67
N GLU A 12 -12.15 -14.44 -42.42
CA GLU A 12 -12.16 -15.37 -41.28
C GLU A 12 -10.88 -16.05 -40.77
N GLU A 13 -9.69 -15.90 -41.35
CA GLU A 13 -8.60 -16.84 -40.98
C GLU A 13 -7.77 -16.53 -39.72
N ASN A 14 -7.85 -15.36 -39.06
CA ASN A 14 -6.93 -15.07 -37.93
C ASN A 14 -7.44 -13.98 -36.94
N ARG A 15 -8.63 -14.15 -36.34
CA ARG A 15 -9.10 -13.24 -35.26
C ARG A 15 -8.58 -13.62 -33.87
N GLU A 16 -7.98 -14.79 -33.75
CA GLU A 16 -7.41 -15.28 -32.50
C GLU A 16 -6.00 -14.73 -32.31
N PHE A 17 -5.70 -14.30 -31.09
CA PHE A 17 -4.38 -13.81 -30.72
C PHE A 17 -3.36 -14.94 -30.82
N ASN A 18 -2.37 -14.82 -31.68
CA ASN A 18 -1.29 -15.80 -31.76
C ASN A 18 -0.26 -15.53 -30.65
N GLN A 19 0.01 -16.55 -29.82
CA GLN A 19 1.00 -16.52 -28.74
C GLN A 19 2.38 -16.03 -29.21
N ASP A 20 2.79 -16.38 -30.44
CA ASP A 20 4.05 -15.98 -31.08
C ASP A 20 4.21 -14.45 -31.20
N TRP A 21 3.10 -13.71 -31.20
CA TRP A 21 3.12 -12.24 -31.24
C TRP A 21 3.57 -11.65 -29.92
N THR A 22 3.42 -12.38 -28.82
CA THR A 22 4.01 -12.03 -27.53
C THR A 22 5.51 -11.96 -27.69
N GLU A 23 6.12 -13.06 -28.13
CA GLU A 23 7.56 -13.18 -28.31
C GLU A 23 8.11 -12.24 -29.39
N SER A 24 7.35 -12.04 -30.48
CA SER A 24 7.80 -11.29 -31.65
C SER A 24 7.65 -9.78 -31.52
N PHE A 25 6.58 -9.31 -30.87
CA PHE A 25 6.16 -7.91 -30.84
C PHE A 25 5.89 -7.36 -29.44
N ALA A 26 6.11 -8.16 -28.39
CA ALA A 26 5.88 -7.78 -26.99
C ALA A 26 4.42 -7.39 -26.68
N PHE A 27 3.45 -8.12 -27.23
CA PHE A 27 2.02 -7.91 -26.93
C PHE A 27 1.44 -9.06 -26.10
N ILE A 28 0.49 -8.77 -25.23
CA ILE A 28 -0.29 -9.78 -24.51
C ILE A 28 -1.77 -9.54 -24.70
N TYR A 29 -2.56 -10.61 -24.67
CA TYR A 29 -4.02 -10.51 -24.64
C TYR A 29 -4.51 -10.32 -23.21
N ASN A 30 -5.23 -9.23 -22.93
CA ASN A 30 -5.79 -8.98 -21.60
C ASN A 30 -7.16 -9.63 -21.42
N ARG A 31 -7.56 -9.79 -20.15
CA ARG A 31 -8.93 -10.23 -19.78
C ARG A 31 -10.03 -9.32 -20.33
N ASP A 32 -9.71 -8.05 -20.61
CA ASP A 32 -10.62 -7.07 -21.21
C ASP A 32 -10.90 -7.32 -22.71
N GLY A 33 -10.33 -8.38 -23.30
CA GLY A 33 -10.47 -8.69 -24.72
C GLY A 33 -9.58 -7.86 -25.66
N LEU A 34 -8.71 -7.00 -25.11
CA LEU A 34 -7.81 -6.12 -25.86
C LEU A 34 -6.35 -6.53 -25.67
N GLN A 35 -5.58 -6.47 -26.75
CA GLN A 35 -4.13 -6.68 -26.71
C GLN A 35 -3.41 -5.43 -26.19
N SER A 36 -2.48 -5.58 -25.26
CA SER A 36 -1.64 -4.48 -24.75
C SER A 36 -0.16 -4.73 -24.99
N CYS A 37 0.57 -3.66 -25.26
CA CYS A 37 2.03 -3.72 -25.34
C CYS A 37 2.65 -3.88 -23.95
N LEU A 38 3.62 -4.79 -23.80
CA LEU A 38 4.37 -5.00 -22.56
C LEU A 38 5.40 -3.88 -22.28
N ILE A 39 5.73 -3.06 -23.28
CA ILE A 39 6.74 -2.00 -23.16
C ILE A 39 6.08 -0.66 -22.76
N CYS A 40 5.01 -0.25 -23.43
CA CYS A 40 4.31 1.02 -23.15
C CYS A 40 2.92 0.88 -22.53
N HIS A 41 2.40 -0.34 -22.37
CA HIS A 41 1.06 -0.61 -21.84
C HIS A 41 -0.11 -0.05 -22.66
N GLU A 42 0.13 0.44 -23.88
CA GLU A 42 -0.91 0.89 -24.80
C GLU A 42 -1.74 -0.28 -25.31
N LYS A 43 -3.07 -0.11 -25.32
CA LYS A 43 -4.03 -1.10 -25.83
C LYS A 43 -4.33 -0.85 -27.30
N LEU A 44 -4.41 -1.91 -28.10
CA LEU A 44 -4.78 -1.82 -29.52
C LEU A 44 -6.16 -2.45 -29.74
N VAL A 45 -7.03 -1.69 -30.41
CA VAL A 45 -8.42 -2.10 -30.73
C VAL A 45 -8.47 -3.17 -31.82
N HIS A 46 -7.49 -3.18 -32.73
CA HIS A 46 -7.49 -4.07 -33.88
C HIS A 46 -6.41 -5.15 -33.77
N ASN A 47 -6.87 -6.37 -33.52
CA ASN A 47 -6.07 -7.59 -33.50
C ASN A 47 -5.66 -7.99 -34.93
N LYS A 48 -4.58 -7.38 -35.43
CA LYS A 48 -3.94 -7.73 -36.70
C LYS A 48 -2.43 -7.69 -36.51
N LYS A 49 -1.73 -8.72 -36.97
CA LYS A 49 -0.26 -8.79 -36.95
C LYS A 49 0.40 -7.50 -37.46
N SER A 50 -0.06 -6.97 -38.59
CA SER A 50 0.49 -5.75 -39.19
C SER A 50 0.33 -4.49 -38.33
N ASN A 51 -0.68 -4.45 -37.46
CA ASN A 51 -0.86 -3.35 -36.51
C ASN A 51 0.12 -3.49 -35.34
N LEU A 52 0.29 -4.70 -34.80
CA LEU A 52 1.23 -5.00 -33.72
C LEU A 52 2.67 -4.72 -34.14
N GLU A 53 3.04 -5.23 -35.31
CA GLU A 53 4.37 -5.08 -35.89
C GLU A 53 4.69 -3.60 -36.15
N ARG A 54 3.75 -2.85 -36.73
CA ARG A 54 3.91 -1.41 -36.93
C ARG A 54 4.09 -0.68 -35.61
N HIS A 55 3.25 -0.96 -34.60
CA HIS A 55 3.38 -0.35 -33.28
C HIS A 55 4.77 -0.64 -32.69
N PHE A 56 5.21 -1.90 -32.70
CA PHE A 56 6.49 -2.31 -32.15
C PHE A 56 7.67 -1.62 -32.85
N ILE A 57 7.70 -1.62 -34.19
CA ILE A 57 8.81 -1.04 -34.95
C ILE A 57 8.85 0.50 -34.81
N THR A 58 7.69 1.16 -34.78
CA THR A 58 7.60 2.63 -34.78
C THR A 58 7.70 3.25 -33.39
N LYS A 59 7.03 2.69 -32.37
CA LYS A 59 7.08 3.22 -31.01
C LYS A 59 8.23 2.65 -30.18
N HIS A 60 8.75 1.49 -30.55
CA HIS A 60 9.82 0.80 -29.83
C HIS A 60 11.04 0.52 -30.70
N THR A 61 11.38 1.45 -31.60
CA THR A 61 12.53 1.33 -32.51
C THR A 61 13.84 1.02 -31.80
N GLN A 62 14.09 1.64 -30.65
CA GLN A 62 15.30 1.37 -29.86
C GLN A 62 15.33 -0.07 -29.34
N PHE A 63 14.20 -0.58 -28.84
CA PHE A 63 14.10 -1.95 -28.38
C PHE A 63 14.22 -2.94 -29.55
N ALA A 64 13.55 -2.65 -30.67
CA ALA A 64 13.62 -3.45 -31.88
C ALA A 64 15.04 -3.52 -32.47
N GLY A 65 15.78 -2.40 -32.42
CA GLY A 65 17.18 -2.33 -32.85
C GLY A 65 18.12 -3.08 -31.93
N LYS A 66 17.90 -3.00 -30.61
CA LYS A 66 18.71 -3.73 -29.61
C LYS A 66 18.44 -5.24 -29.61
N TYR A 67 17.21 -5.65 -29.93
CA TYR A 67 16.78 -7.04 -29.90
C TYR A 67 16.14 -7.43 -31.25
N PRO A 68 16.93 -7.84 -32.25
CA PRO A 68 16.42 -8.33 -33.53
C PRO A 68 15.63 -9.63 -33.37
N THR A 69 14.90 -10.02 -34.41
CA THR A 69 13.99 -11.18 -34.37
C THR A 69 14.78 -12.46 -34.07
N GLY A 70 14.32 -13.24 -33.09
CA GLY A 70 14.97 -14.48 -32.66
C GLY A 70 14.98 -14.63 -31.14
N GLU A 71 15.71 -15.61 -30.63
CA GLU A 71 15.75 -15.99 -29.20
C GLU A 71 16.14 -14.85 -28.26
N ALA A 72 17.03 -13.95 -28.69
CA ALA A 72 17.41 -12.78 -27.91
C ALA A 72 16.22 -11.86 -27.60
N ARG A 73 15.31 -11.67 -28.59
CA ARG A 73 14.08 -10.88 -28.38
C ARG A 73 13.11 -11.63 -27.48
N LYS A 74 12.91 -12.93 -27.69
CA LYS A 74 12.02 -13.74 -26.84
C LYS A 74 12.38 -13.63 -25.37
N LYS A 75 13.66 -13.84 -25.06
CA LYS A 75 14.21 -13.69 -23.71
C LYS A 75 14.04 -12.26 -23.18
N ALA A 76 14.31 -11.25 -23.99
CA ALA A 76 14.14 -9.86 -23.56
C ALA A 76 12.69 -9.51 -23.24
N VAL A 77 11.72 -10.02 -24.02
CA VAL A 77 10.29 -9.82 -23.79
C VAL A 77 9.81 -10.54 -22.53
N GLU A 78 10.26 -11.78 -22.30
CA GLU A 78 9.91 -12.56 -21.10
C GLU A 78 10.40 -11.88 -19.80
N GLU A 79 11.48 -11.12 -19.88
CA GLU A 79 12.04 -10.36 -18.76
C GLU A 79 11.32 -9.02 -18.49
N LEU A 80 10.51 -8.51 -19.43
CA LEU A 80 9.79 -7.24 -19.25
C LEU A 80 8.83 -7.29 -18.04
N PRO A 81 7.92 -8.28 -17.92
CA PRO A 81 7.00 -8.37 -16.78
C PRO A 81 7.74 -8.47 -15.44
N LYS A 82 8.83 -9.23 -15.39
CA LYS A 82 9.66 -9.45 -14.18
C LYS A 82 10.25 -8.12 -13.69
N LYS A 83 10.80 -7.31 -14.59
CA LYS A 83 11.34 -5.98 -14.28
C LYS A 83 10.26 -5.00 -13.82
N THR A 84 9.09 -5.01 -14.45
CA THR A 84 7.98 -4.17 -13.97
C THR A 84 7.47 -4.60 -12.59
N ALA A 85 7.44 -5.91 -12.30
CA ALA A 85 7.04 -6.42 -11.00
C ALA A 85 8.04 -6.03 -9.91
N THR A 86 9.35 -6.11 -10.18
CA THR A 86 10.37 -5.69 -9.22
C THR A 86 10.30 -4.18 -8.94
N VAL A 87 10.13 -3.33 -9.96
CA VAL A 87 10.00 -1.88 -9.75
C VAL A 87 8.77 -1.55 -8.90
N LYS A 88 7.62 -2.17 -9.18
CA LYS A 88 6.39 -2.01 -8.37
C LYS A 88 6.60 -2.47 -6.94
N PHE A 89 7.27 -3.61 -6.74
CA PHE A 89 7.61 -4.11 -5.41
C PHE A 89 8.50 -3.13 -4.64
N HIS A 90 9.55 -2.59 -5.27
CA HIS A 90 10.43 -1.60 -4.65
C HIS A 90 9.68 -0.32 -4.26
N ALA A 91 8.77 0.16 -5.11
CA ALA A 91 7.94 1.32 -4.82
C ALA A 91 7.02 1.07 -3.61
N ASN A 92 6.34 -0.07 -3.58
CA ASN A 92 5.46 -0.45 -2.46
C ASN A 92 6.25 -0.63 -1.16
N PHE A 93 7.41 -1.28 -1.23
CA PHE A 93 8.29 -1.46 -0.07
C PHE A 93 8.79 -0.14 0.47
N LYS A 94 9.17 0.80 -0.41
CA LYS A 94 9.55 2.16 -0.03
C LYS A 94 8.39 2.87 0.69
N HIS A 95 7.19 2.86 0.12
CA HIS A 95 6.01 3.48 0.75
C HIS A 95 5.70 2.87 2.12
N LEU A 96 5.79 1.54 2.26
CA LEU A 96 5.59 0.87 3.55
C LEU A 96 6.64 1.29 4.58
N LYS A 97 7.91 1.37 4.16
CA LYS A 97 9.02 1.83 5.02
C LYS A 97 8.81 3.27 5.46
N ASP A 98 8.45 4.15 4.53
CA ASP A 98 8.25 5.58 4.80
C ASP A 98 7.06 5.77 5.76
N GLY A 99 5.94 5.08 5.53
CA GLY A 99 4.78 5.13 6.43
C GLY A 99 5.04 4.53 7.82
N PHE A 100 5.88 3.49 7.91
CA PHE A 100 6.33 2.97 9.21
C PHE A 100 7.20 3.99 9.94
N ALA A 101 8.15 4.63 9.26
CA ALA A 101 9.02 5.64 9.85
C ALA A 101 8.20 6.83 10.40
N GLU A 102 7.23 7.32 9.63
CA GLU A 102 6.32 8.38 10.06
C GLU A 102 5.54 7.99 11.33
N ARG A 103 4.91 6.81 11.32
CA ARG A 103 4.18 6.30 12.50
C ARG A 103 5.09 6.09 13.70
N PHE A 104 6.34 5.69 13.49
CA PHE A 104 7.30 5.51 14.57
C PHE A 104 7.71 6.85 15.20
N GLU A 105 7.85 7.92 14.42
CA GLU A 105 8.08 9.25 14.98
C GLU A 105 6.86 9.75 15.78
N GLN A 106 5.64 9.52 15.29
CA GLN A 106 4.42 9.80 16.08
C GLN A 106 4.40 9.04 17.40
N PHE A 107 4.84 7.77 17.39
CA PHE A 107 4.96 6.98 18.62
C PHE A 107 5.95 7.59 19.62
N LYS A 108 7.09 8.11 19.16
CA LYS A 108 8.05 8.80 20.03
C LYS A 108 7.44 10.07 20.64
N ILE A 109 6.74 10.86 19.82
CA ILE A 109 6.06 12.09 20.27
C ILE A 109 4.99 11.76 21.32
N ASN A 110 4.25 10.66 21.13
CA ASN A 110 3.14 10.26 22.00
C ASN A 110 3.58 9.38 23.18
N LYS A 111 4.89 9.20 23.39
CA LYS A 111 5.42 8.28 24.41
C LYS A 111 4.91 8.58 25.82
N SER A 112 4.91 9.85 26.21
CA SER A 112 4.44 10.32 27.53
C SER A 112 2.93 10.14 27.68
N SER A 113 2.15 10.44 26.64
CA SER A 113 0.70 10.25 26.61
C SER A 113 0.31 8.77 26.70
N LEU A 114 1.06 7.89 26.03
CA LEU A 114 0.87 6.44 26.14
C LEU A 114 1.30 5.90 27.51
N ALA A 115 2.41 6.42 28.07
CA ALA A 115 2.81 6.08 29.43
C ALA A 115 1.71 6.45 30.43
N PHE A 116 1.00 7.57 30.21
CA PHE A 116 -0.06 8.06 31.11
C PHE A 116 -1.24 7.11 31.21
N ILE A 117 -1.58 6.43 30.12
CA ILE A 117 -2.62 5.39 30.11
C ILE A 117 -2.18 4.17 30.96
N VAL A 118 -0.89 3.82 30.95
CA VAL A 118 -0.38 2.61 31.61
C VAL A 118 -0.02 2.85 33.08
N ASN A 119 0.53 4.02 33.42
CA ASN A 119 0.95 4.34 34.79
C ASN A 119 0.81 5.85 35.07
N PRO A 120 -0.39 6.34 35.37
CA PRO A 120 -0.68 7.77 35.48
C PRO A 120 0.05 8.47 36.64
N LEU A 121 0.47 7.73 37.67
CA LEU A 121 1.09 8.28 38.87
C LEU A 121 2.58 8.65 38.73
N ASN A 122 3.26 8.10 37.72
CA ASN A 122 4.73 8.21 37.61
C ASN A 122 5.20 9.12 36.45
N ILE A 123 4.35 10.04 36.00
CA ILE A 123 4.60 10.80 34.76
C ILE A 123 4.71 12.28 35.02
N ASN A 124 5.58 12.91 34.25
CA ASN A 124 5.67 14.36 34.18
C ASN A 124 4.51 14.90 33.33
N THR A 125 3.54 15.53 33.98
CA THR A 125 2.35 16.12 33.33
C THR A 125 2.70 17.24 32.34
N ASN A 126 3.88 17.85 32.46
CA ASN A 126 4.37 18.86 31.53
C ASN A 126 4.80 18.27 30.18
N GLU A 127 5.04 16.96 30.10
CA GLU A 127 5.51 16.27 28.90
C GLU A 127 4.39 15.60 28.09
N ILE A 128 3.14 15.66 28.55
CA ILE A 128 1.99 15.01 27.89
C ILE A 128 1.55 15.86 26.69
N ASN A 129 1.67 15.32 25.48
CA ASN A 129 1.15 15.94 24.27
C ASN A 129 -0.22 15.36 23.90
N ILE A 130 -1.27 16.18 23.95
CA ILE A 130 -2.67 15.79 23.68
C ILE A 130 -3.15 16.29 22.30
N GLU A 131 -2.42 17.21 21.67
CA GLU A 131 -2.74 17.75 20.33
C GLU A 131 -2.92 16.68 19.24
N PRO A 132 -2.16 15.57 19.20
CA PRO A 132 -2.27 14.56 18.15
C PRO A 132 -3.61 13.83 18.08
N PHE A 133 -4.48 13.96 19.09
CA PHE A 133 -5.79 13.31 19.14
C PHE A 133 -6.94 14.18 18.63
N GLY A 134 -6.67 15.40 18.16
CA GLY A 134 -7.66 16.26 17.50
C GLY A 134 -8.83 16.71 18.40
N ILE A 135 -8.61 16.80 19.72
CA ILE A 135 -9.65 17.20 20.67
C ILE A 135 -9.71 18.73 20.74
N ASP A 136 -10.72 19.30 20.09
CA ASP A 136 -10.95 20.73 19.87
C ASP A 136 -11.75 21.39 21.02
N ALA A 137 -11.18 22.45 21.59
CA ALA A 137 -11.77 23.42 22.54
C ALA A 137 -12.33 22.92 23.89
N GLU A 138 -13.14 21.87 23.96
CA GLU A 138 -13.60 21.26 25.25
C GLU A 138 -12.45 20.52 25.97
N SER A 139 -11.39 20.20 25.21
CA SER A 139 -10.16 19.59 25.71
C SER A 139 -9.29 20.52 26.54
N HIS A 140 -9.47 21.85 26.46
CA HIS A 140 -8.62 22.77 27.22
C HIS A 140 -8.91 22.68 28.73
N GLN A 141 -10.18 22.52 29.11
CA GLN A 141 -10.55 22.26 30.51
C GLN A 141 -10.08 20.87 30.95
N MET A 142 -10.29 19.85 30.13
CA MET A 142 -9.84 18.48 30.41
C MET A 142 -8.30 18.37 30.48
N GLN A 143 -7.59 19.19 29.69
CA GLN A 143 -6.13 19.35 29.72
C GLN A 143 -5.67 20.11 30.95
N MET A 144 -6.37 21.16 31.39
CA MET A 144 -6.08 21.84 32.66
C MET A 144 -6.29 20.88 33.83
N ASP A 145 -7.39 20.13 33.84
CA ASP A 145 -7.66 19.12 34.84
C ASP A 145 -6.54 18.06 34.83
N LEU A 146 -6.17 17.49 33.67
CA LEU A 146 -5.07 16.52 33.52
C LEU A 146 -3.69 17.10 33.93
N LYS A 147 -3.43 18.38 33.65
CA LYS A 147 -2.19 19.07 34.07
C LYS A 147 -2.15 19.37 35.56
N THR A 148 -3.29 19.38 36.24
CA THR A 148 -3.39 19.55 37.70
C THR A 148 -3.00 18.23 38.39
N LYS A 149 -1.72 17.88 38.30
CA LYS A 149 -1.12 16.64 38.82
C LYS A 149 -1.52 16.37 40.26
N ASP A 150 -1.57 17.40 41.09
CA ASP A 150 -1.88 17.31 42.50
C ASP A 150 -3.35 16.89 42.74
N LEU A 151 -4.25 17.30 41.84
CA LEU A 151 -5.69 17.03 41.97
C LEU A 151 -6.03 15.57 41.64
N TRP A 152 -5.42 15.02 40.58
CA TRP A 152 -5.62 13.62 40.21
C TRP A 152 -4.77 12.68 41.05
N SER A 153 -3.52 13.01 41.37
CA SER A 153 -2.67 12.17 42.22
C SER A 153 -3.27 11.99 43.61
N GLY A 154 -3.88 13.05 44.19
CA GLY A 154 -4.64 12.95 45.43
C GLY A 154 -5.81 11.97 45.33
N LYS A 155 -6.71 12.16 44.34
CA LYS A 155 -7.87 11.29 44.12
C LYS A 155 -7.48 9.82 43.85
N PHE A 156 -6.42 9.60 43.07
CA PHE A 156 -5.95 8.27 42.73
C PHE A 156 -5.27 7.57 43.91
N THR A 157 -4.51 8.32 44.72
CA THR A 157 -3.90 7.81 45.95
C THR A 157 -4.99 7.44 46.95
N GLU A 158 -5.99 8.31 47.14
CA GLU A 158 -7.14 8.04 48.01
C GLU A 158 -7.90 6.79 47.54
N PHE A 159 -8.19 6.68 46.24
CA PHE A 159 -8.85 5.52 45.67
C PHE A 159 -8.02 4.24 45.83
N LYS A 160 -6.71 4.33 45.63
CA LYS A 160 -5.78 3.21 45.83
C LYS A 160 -5.78 2.74 47.29
N SER A 161 -5.70 3.66 48.25
CA SER A 161 -5.79 3.33 49.68
C SER A 161 -7.13 2.67 50.03
N LYS A 162 -8.25 3.15 49.46
CA LYS A 162 -9.56 2.53 49.65
C LYS A 162 -9.62 1.10 49.09
N LEU A 163 -8.99 0.84 47.94
CA LEU A 163 -8.91 -0.51 47.38
C LEU A 163 -8.07 -1.45 48.26
N GLU A 164 -6.91 -0.99 48.73
CA GLU A 164 -6.03 -1.74 49.63
C GLU A 164 -6.74 -2.06 50.96
N GLU A 165 -7.44 -1.08 51.56
CA GLU A 165 -8.26 -1.29 52.76
C GLU A 165 -9.36 -2.33 52.54
N LEU A 166 -10.06 -2.26 51.40
CA LEU A 166 -11.13 -3.19 51.06
C LEU A 166 -10.60 -4.62 50.87
N GLU A 167 -9.40 -4.76 50.30
CA GLU A 167 -8.72 -6.05 50.16
C GLU A 167 -8.28 -6.63 51.53
N VAL A 168 -7.75 -5.80 52.42
CA VAL A 168 -7.41 -6.19 53.80
C VAL A 168 -8.66 -6.61 54.57
N GLN A 169 -9.75 -5.84 54.50
CA GLN A 169 -11.03 -6.17 55.14
C GLN A 169 -11.59 -7.50 54.62
N LYS A 170 -11.52 -7.73 53.31
CA LYS A 170 -11.94 -9.00 52.69
C LYS A 170 -11.12 -10.18 53.22
N CYS A 171 -9.80 -10.04 53.33
CA CYS A 171 -8.93 -11.06 53.91
C CYS A 171 -9.26 -11.35 55.39
N MET A 172 -9.52 -10.33 56.20
CA MET A 172 -9.91 -10.50 57.60
C MET A 172 -11.26 -11.21 57.74
N HIS A 173 -12.25 -10.86 56.93
CA HIS A 173 -13.56 -11.52 56.92
C HIS A 173 -13.44 -13.00 56.51
N ILE A 174 -12.58 -13.33 55.55
CA ILE A 174 -12.32 -14.72 55.16
C ILE A 174 -11.64 -15.49 56.30
N ALA A 175 -10.74 -14.85 57.07
CA ALA A 175 -10.06 -15.47 58.20
C ALA A 175 -10.97 -15.67 59.43
N GLN A 176 -11.97 -14.81 59.64
CA GLN A 176 -12.94 -14.90 60.75
C GLN A 176 -14.05 -15.93 60.52
N HIS A 177 -14.29 -16.32 59.26
CA HIS A 177 -15.32 -17.30 58.86
C HIS A 177 -14.73 -18.64 58.38
N LYS A 178 -13.46 -18.91 58.69
CA LYS A 178 -12.83 -20.23 58.66
C LYS A 178 -12.82 -20.83 60.06
#